data_AF-A0A9W7DTT0-F1
#
_entry.id   AF-A0A9W7DTT0-F1
#
_cell.length_a   1.000
_cell.length_b   1.000
_cell.length_c   1.000
_cell.angle_alpha   90.00
_cell.angle_beta   90.00
_cell.angle_gamma   90.00
#
_symmetry.space_group_name_H-M   'P 1'
#
loop_
_entity.id
_entity.type
_entity.pdbx_description
1 polymer ?
#
loop_
_entity_poly.entity_id
_entity_poly.type
_entity_poly.pdbx_seq_one_letter_code
_entity_poly.pdbx_strand_id
1 'polypeptide(L)'
;AISLLNLRPSTSRETVDIGGLLSGRDAKLSDLYLNRGVCYMNSPPPALSLPLALLDLNRSASYKGRPDPVILVNRGVCLDYLGEYALAVEDFKWWE
;
A
#
# COMPACT_ATOMS: atom_id res chain seq x y z
N ALA A 1 8.44 10.76 19.43
CA ALA A 1 7.68 11.23 20.60
C ALA A 1 6.18 11.09 20.30
N ILE A 2 5.56 10.00 20.72
CA ILE A 2 4.10 9.82 20.60
C ILE A 2 3.52 10.32 21.93
N SER A 3 2.71 11.38 21.87
CA SER A 3 2.16 12.05 23.04
C SER A 3 1.04 11.21 23.64
N LEU A 4 1.27 10.71 24.87
CA LEU A 4 0.27 10.01 25.68
C LEU A 4 -0.72 11.04 26.23
N LEU A 5 -1.93 11.08 25.66
CA LEU A 5 -3.02 11.90 26.20
C LEU A 5 -3.58 11.23 27.44
N ASN A 6 -3.12 11.72 28.59
CA ASN A 6 -3.61 11.40 29.93
C ASN A 6 -5.11 11.77 30.07
N LEU A 7 -5.98 10.76 30.11
CA LEU A 7 -7.29 10.88 30.73
C LEU A 7 -7.37 9.90 31.91
N ARG A 8 -7.47 10.46 33.12
CA ARG A 8 -7.44 9.77 34.42
C ARG A 8 -8.62 8.79 34.61
N PRO A 9 -8.49 7.86 35.58
CA PRO A 9 -9.13 6.55 35.53
C PRO A 9 -10.38 6.47 36.43
N SER A 10 -11.44 5.85 35.90
CA SER A 10 -12.37 5.07 36.70
C SER A 10 -13.04 4.03 35.81
N THR A 11 -13.10 2.80 36.33
CA THR A 11 -13.83 1.63 35.83
C THR A 11 -13.38 1.02 34.49
N SER A 12 -12.70 -0.14 34.60
CA SER A 12 -12.45 -1.15 33.54
C SER A 12 -12.26 -0.62 32.12
N ARG A 13 -11.20 0.16 31.88
CA ARG A 13 -10.73 0.38 30.51
C ARG A 13 -9.89 -0.82 30.11
N GLU A 14 -10.49 -1.71 29.32
CA GLU A 14 -9.71 -2.48 28.35
C GLU A 14 -8.74 -1.50 27.69
N THR A 15 -7.45 -1.69 27.91
CA THR A 15 -6.42 -0.95 27.21
C THR A 15 -6.51 -1.37 25.75
N VAL A 16 -7.30 -0.65 24.97
CA VAL A 16 -7.39 -0.85 23.52
C VAL A 16 -6.00 -0.61 22.96
N ASP A 17 -5.39 -1.65 22.39
CA ASP A 17 -4.16 -1.52 21.64
C ASP A 17 -4.43 -0.74 20.34
N ILE A 18 -4.35 0.58 20.47
CA ILE A 18 -4.51 1.52 19.35
C ILE A 18 -3.41 1.30 18.30
N GLY A 19 -2.22 0.82 18.69
CA GLY A 19 -1.11 0.56 17.78
C GLY A 19 -1.41 -0.63 16.87
N GLY A 20 -1.83 -1.75 17.45
CA GLY A 20 -2.27 -2.94 16.72
C GLY A 20 -3.49 -2.66 15.84
N LEU A 21 -4.45 -1.87 16.32
CA LEU A 21 -5.64 -1.51 15.54
C LEU A 21 -5.32 -0.61 14.34
N LEU A 22 -4.42 0.37 14.50
CA LEU A 22 -3.93 1.21 13.40
C LEU A 22 -3.10 0.40 12.41
N SER A 23 -2.19 -0.46 12.89
CA SER A 23 -1.39 -1.35 12.04
C SER A 23 -2.27 -2.32 11.23
N GLY A 24 -3.28 -2.90 11.87
CA GLY A 24 -4.26 -3.76 11.19
C GLY A 24 -5.13 -3.00 10.18
N ARG A 25 -5.43 -1.72 10.43
CA ARG A 25 -6.11 -0.85 9.47
C ARG A 25 -5.23 -0.53 8.27
N ASP A 26 -3.97 -0.18 8.49
CA ASP A 26 -3.02 0.15 7.44
C ASP A 26 -2.74 -1.05 6.54
N ALA A 27 -2.60 -2.25 7.13
CA ALA A 27 -2.50 -3.49 6.36
C ALA A 27 -3.71 -3.71 5.44
N LYS A 28 -4.93 -3.56 5.96
CA LYS A 28 -6.16 -3.70 5.16
C LYS A 28 -6.28 -2.64 4.06
N LEU A 29 -5.90 -1.40 4.35
CA LEU A 29 -5.90 -0.33 3.34
C LEU A 29 -4.87 -0.63 2.24
N SER A 30 -3.68 -1.10 2.62
CA SER A 30 -2.65 -1.52 1.67
C SER A 30 -3.18 -2.60 0.72
N ASP A 31 -3.78 -3.66 1.25
CA ASP A 31 -4.32 -4.76 0.46
C ASP A 31 -5.48 -4.32 -0.44
N LEU A 32 -6.33 -3.41 0.04
CA LEU A 32 -7.43 -2.85 -0.74
C LEU A 32 -6.92 -2.09 -1.97
N TYR A 33 -5.93 -1.21 -1.79
CA TYR A 33 -5.35 -0.46 -2.89
C TYR A 33 -4.59 -1.38 -3.85
N LEU A 34 -3.84 -2.37 -3.34
CA LEU A 34 -3.16 -3.37 -4.17
C LEU A 34 -4.15 -4.08 -5.10
N ASN A 35 -5.22 -4.64 -4.52
CA ASN A 35 -6.20 -5.40 -5.27
C ASN A 35 -6.93 -4.53 -6.31
N ARG A 36 -7.30 -3.30 -5.94
CA ARG A 36 -7.95 -2.39 -6.90
C ARG A 36 -7.01 -1.95 -8.02
N GLY A 37 -5.73 -1.73 -7.70
CA GLY A 37 -4.69 -1.44 -8.70
C GLY A 37 -4.53 -2.57 -9.71
N VAL A 38 -4.48 -3.82 -9.23
CA VAL A 38 -4.43 -5.03 -10.09
C VAL A 38 -5.69 -5.14 -10.96
N CYS A 39 -6.88 -4.85 -10.42
CA CYS A 39 -8.11 -4.81 -11.23
C CYS A 39 -8.02 -3.78 -12.36
N TYR A 40 -7.48 -2.58 -12.09
CA TYR A 40 -7.28 -1.57 -13.12
C TYR A 40 -6.31 -2.04 -14.21
N MET A 41 -5.20 -2.69 -13.86
CA MET A 41 -4.27 -3.26 -14.86
C MET A 41 -4.93 -4.28 -15.79
N ASN A 42 -5.86 -5.07 -15.26
CA ASN A 42 -6.57 -6.11 -16.01
C ASN A 42 -7.84 -5.60 -16.72
N SER A 43 -8.21 -4.32 -16.57
CA SER A 43 -9.43 -3.76 -17.15
C SER A 43 -9.20 -3.24 -18.58
N PRO A 44 -9.99 -3.66 -19.58
CA PRO A 44 -9.92 -3.10 -20.93
C PRO A 44 -10.68 -1.76 -21.03
N PRO A 45 -10.20 -0.78 -21.84
CA PRO A 45 -8.89 -0.74 -22.47
C PRO A 45 -7.79 -0.38 -21.45
N PRO A 46 -6.65 -1.11 -21.41
CA PRO A 46 -5.64 -0.95 -20.36
C PRO A 46 -5.05 0.46 -20.26
N ALA A 47 -4.86 1.13 -21.40
CA ALA A 47 -4.22 2.44 -21.47
C ALA A 47 -4.91 3.53 -20.62
N LEU A 48 -6.24 3.43 -20.39
CA LEU A 48 -6.99 4.40 -19.59
C LEU A 48 -6.91 4.11 -18.09
N SER A 49 -6.67 2.85 -17.70
CA SER A 49 -6.70 2.40 -16.32
C SER A 49 -5.32 2.30 -15.67
N LEU A 50 -4.24 2.20 -16.46
CA LEU A 50 -2.87 2.11 -15.94
C LEU A 50 -2.46 3.27 -15.02
N PRO A 51 -2.80 4.56 -15.29
CA PRO A 51 -2.49 5.64 -14.34
C PRO A 51 -3.22 5.48 -12.99
N LEU A 52 -4.44 4.97 -13.00
CA LEU A 52 -5.21 4.67 -11.78
C LEU A 52 -4.61 3.48 -11.03
N ALA A 53 -4.16 2.46 -11.76
CA ALA A 53 -3.43 1.33 -11.20
C ALA A 53 -2.16 1.78 -10.48
N LEU A 54 -1.33 2.60 -11.14
CA LEU A 54 -0.09 3.13 -10.57
C LEU A 54 -0.36 3.97 -9.32
N LEU A 55 -1.39 4.81 -9.34
CA LEU A 55 -1.81 5.61 -8.18
C LEU A 55 -2.15 4.71 -6.97
N ASP A 56 -2.93 3.65 -7.20
CA ASP A 56 -3.32 2.74 -6.14
C ASP A 56 -2.16 1.89 -5.64
N LEU A 57 -1.28 1.41 -6.52
CA LEU A 57 -0.08 0.66 -6.11
C LEU A 57 0.86 1.54 -5.27
N ASN A 58 1.00 2.83 -5.60
CA ASN A 58 1.75 3.79 -4.77
C ASN A 58 1.09 4.03 -3.41
N ARG A 59 -0.24 4.14 -3.36
CA ARG A 59 -0.96 4.23 -2.07
C ARG A 59 -0.75 2.96 -1.25
N SER A 60 -0.87 1.79 -1.87
CA SER A 60 -0.63 0.52 -1.21
C SER A 60 0.75 0.46 -0.55
N ALA A 61 1.79 0.87 -1.28
CA ALA A 61 3.16 0.95 -0.78
C ALA A 61 3.30 1.92 0.41
N SER A 62 2.60 3.07 0.40
CA SER A 62 2.67 4.06 1.48
C SER A 62 2.14 3.58 2.84
N TYR A 63 1.28 2.56 2.86
CA TYR A 63 0.79 1.94 4.10
C TYR A 63 1.72 0.84 4.63
N LYS A 64 2.68 0.37 3.81
CA LYS A 64 3.70 -0.57 4.27
C LYS A 64 4.90 0.24 4.74
N GLY A 65 5.29 0.08 6.00
CA GLY A 65 6.50 0.71 6.56
C GLY A 65 7.81 0.14 5.99
N ARG A 66 7.72 -0.86 5.11
CA ARG A 66 8.85 -1.47 4.40
C ARG A 66 8.41 -1.86 2.98
N PRO A 67 9.36 -1.99 2.05
CA PRO A 67 9.11 -2.56 0.73
C PRO A 67 8.42 -3.92 0.82
N ASP A 68 7.34 -4.07 0.05
CA ASP A 68 6.55 -5.30 -0.04
C ASP A 68 6.73 -5.86 -1.45
N PRO A 69 7.31 -7.06 -1.61
CA PRO A 69 7.61 -7.62 -2.92
C PRO A 69 6.39 -7.73 -3.84
N VAL A 70 5.20 -8.01 -3.30
CA VAL A 70 3.98 -8.15 -4.10
C VAL A 70 3.57 -6.80 -4.69
N ILE A 71 3.69 -5.73 -3.91
CA ILE A 71 3.37 -4.38 -4.37
C ILE A 71 4.40 -3.94 -5.42
N LEU A 72 5.69 -4.18 -5.17
CA LEU A 72 6.77 -3.77 -6.07
C LEU A 72 6.68 -4.47 -7.42
N VAL A 73 6.43 -5.79 -7.44
CA VAL A 73 6.27 -6.54 -8.70
C VAL A 73 5.09 -5.99 -9.50
N ASN A 74 3.93 -5.77 -8.87
CA ASN A 74 2.76 -5.24 -9.56
C ASN A 74 2.99 -3.81 -10.06
N ARG A 75 3.69 -2.97 -9.28
CA ARG A 75 4.04 -1.60 -9.70
C ARG A 75 5.04 -1.60 -10.84
N GLY A 76 6.06 -2.45 -10.79
CA GLY A 76 7.03 -2.63 -11.86
C GLY A 76 6.37 -3.06 -13.18
N VAL A 77 5.45 -4.02 -13.14
CA VAL A 77 4.67 -4.42 -14.33
C VAL A 77 3.77 -3.29 -14.83
N CYS A 78 3.14 -2.53 -13.93
CA CYS A 78 2.33 -1.38 -14.32
C CYS A 78 3.17 -0.29 -15.01
N LEU A 79 4.39 -0.05 -14.52
CA LEU A 79 5.33 0.92 -15.09
C LEU A 79 5.84 0.46 -16.45
N ASP A 80 6.11 -0.84 -16.62
CA ASP A 80 6.47 -1.43 -17.91
C ASP A 80 5.38 -1.21 -18.96
N TYR A 81 4.10 -1.46 -18.61
CA TYR A 81 2.98 -1.16 -19.51
C TYR A 81 2.82 0.32 -19.85
N LEU A 82 3.26 1.22 -18.97
CA LEU A 82 3.26 2.67 -19.20
C LEU A 82 4.50 3.15 -19.98
N GLY A 83 5.49 2.28 -20.21
CA GLY A 83 6.77 2.63 -20.85
C GLY A 83 7.79 3.29 -19.91
N GLU A 84 7.54 3.28 -18.59
CA GLU A 84 8.39 3.87 -17.55
C GLU A 84 9.48 2.88 -17.09
N TYR A 85 10.28 2.38 -18.04
CA TYR A 85 11.17 1.24 -17.84
C TYR A 85 12.22 1.44 -16.74
N ALA A 86 12.75 2.66 -16.58
CA ALA A 86 13.75 2.96 -15.56
C ALA A 86 13.19 2.74 -14.15
N LEU A 87 11.95 3.15 -13.90
CA LEU A 87 11.28 2.96 -12.61
C LEU A 87 10.88 1.50 -12.41
N ALA A 88 10.45 0.81 -13.47
CA ALA A 88 10.15 -0.62 -13.40
C ALA A 88 11.37 -1.45 -12.96
N VAL A 89 12.55 -1.14 -13.51
CA VAL A 89 13.81 -1.78 -13.13
C VAL A 89 14.15 -1.55 -11.66
N GLU A 90 13.98 -0.33 -11.14
CA GLU A 90 14.19 -0.06 -9.71
C GLU A 90 13.26 -0.88 -8.82
N ASP A 91 12.00 -1.08 -9.23
CA ASP A 91 11.07 -1.93 -8.49
C ASP A 91 11.47 -3.42 -8.52
N PHE A 92 11.99 -3.91 -9.65
CA PHE A 92 12.41 -5.31 -9.78
C PHE A 92 13.72 -5.63 -9.05
N LYS A 93 14.62 -4.64 -8.87
CA LYS A 93 15.87 -4.81 -8.13
C LYS A 93 15.69 -5.20 -6.66
N TRP A 94 14.55 -4.87 -6.05
CA TRP A 94 14.25 -5.23 -4.66
C TRP A 94 14.14 -6.74 -4.40
N TRP A 95 14.17 -7.57 -5.45
CA TRP A 95 14.17 -9.02 -5.35
C TRP A 95 15.57 -9.66 -5.36
N GLU A 96 16.64 -8.86 -5.55
CA GLU A 96 18.05 -9.28 -5.39
C GLU A 96 18.54 -9.06 -3.95
#